data_AF-A0A4P7N9T7-F1
#
_entry.id   AF-A0A4P7N9T7-F1
#
_cell.length_a   1.000
_cell.length_b   1.000
_cell.length_c   1.000
_cell.angle_alpha   90.00
_cell.angle_beta   90.00
_cell.angle_gamma   90.00
#
_symmetry.space_group_name_H-M   'P 1'
#
loop_
_entity.id
_entity.type
_entity.pdbx_description
1 polymer ?
#
loop_
_entity_poly.entity_id
_entity_poly.type
_entity_poly.pdbx_seq_one_letter_code
_entity_poly.pdbx_strand_id
1 'polypeptide(L)'
;MVAIKPLILLGLAANAAAAGHGQQHANALHARQDYGKGKGGGSKCGKLNFVFTGLPWNHPAVQAAGFNPAMVEAAIKFDVQQIVQAGYNIKAILVGPEDPISDIAEEMDNVPGVKEWTGTGVGYGLRGPNSTVLTVRFTDVIQLFRDKEPNAPILFNHSPTTSLWAIQQKFPLPAGTNCSAEGKPGKNYGIAVHCSACPPSN
;
A
#
# COMPACT_ATOMS: atom_id res chain seq x y z
N MET A 1 -24.98 -31.69 52.91
CA MET A 1 -24.63 -32.55 51.76
C MET A 1 -25.93 -32.78 51.00
N VAL A 2 -26.17 -32.38 49.75
CA VAL A 2 -25.38 -31.94 48.59
C VAL A 2 -26.23 -30.83 47.92
N ALA A 3 -25.63 -29.66 47.66
CA ALA A 3 -26.30 -28.59 46.92
C ALA A 3 -25.93 -28.71 45.44
N ILE A 4 -26.92 -29.06 44.62
CA ILE A 4 -26.83 -29.04 43.16
C ILE A 4 -26.93 -27.56 42.72
N LYS A 5 -25.90 -27.07 42.02
CA LYS A 5 -25.87 -25.77 41.34
C LYS A 5 -25.66 -25.95 39.83
N PRO A 6 -26.09 -24.97 39.01
CA PRO A 6 -26.86 -25.23 37.79
C PRO A 6 -26.05 -25.18 36.50
N LEU A 7 -26.71 -25.62 35.42
CA LEU A 7 -26.37 -25.38 34.01
C LEU A 7 -25.84 -23.96 33.78
N ILE A 8 -24.67 -23.86 33.11
CA ILE A 8 -24.31 -22.66 32.36
C ILE A 8 -24.46 -23.01 30.88
N LEU A 9 -25.63 -22.66 30.34
CA LEU A 9 -25.82 -22.42 28.93
C LEU A 9 -25.16 -21.05 28.64
N LEU A 10 -24.07 -21.04 27.88
CA LEU A 10 -23.55 -19.81 27.25
C LEU A 10 -23.90 -19.89 25.77
N GLY A 11 -25.07 -19.35 25.45
CA GLY A 11 -25.46 -18.99 24.09
C GLY A 11 -25.28 -17.50 23.85
N LEU A 12 -25.12 -17.15 22.56
CA LEU A 12 -25.17 -15.83 21.93
C LEU A 12 -23.94 -14.91 22.18
N ALA A 13 -23.36 -14.20 21.20
CA ALA A 13 -23.80 -13.85 19.85
C ALA A 13 -22.60 -13.55 18.92
N ALA A 14 -22.92 -13.51 17.63
CA ALA A 14 -22.10 -13.24 16.46
C ALA A 14 -21.20 -11.99 16.50
N ASN A 15 -20.14 -12.02 15.70
CA ASN A 15 -19.75 -10.86 14.89
C ASN A 15 -19.62 -11.30 13.42
N ALA A 16 -20.74 -11.22 12.72
CA ALA A 16 -20.78 -11.11 11.27
C ALA A 16 -20.25 -9.72 10.90
N ALA A 17 -18.94 -9.56 10.72
CA ALA A 17 -18.35 -8.36 10.15
C ALA A 17 -18.09 -8.56 8.65
N ALA A 18 -19.16 -8.81 7.88
CA ALA A 18 -19.09 -8.87 6.42
C ALA A 18 -19.99 -7.82 5.72
N ALA A 19 -20.78 -7.06 6.46
CA ALA A 19 -21.71 -6.07 5.90
C ALA A 19 -21.27 -4.60 6.05
N GLY A 20 -20.10 -4.35 6.66
CA GLY A 20 -19.64 -2.98 6.98
C GLY A 20 -18.70 -2.33 5.97
N HIS A 21 -18.05 -3.09 5.09
CA HIS A 21 -17.02 -2.53 4.21
C HIS A 21 -17.58 -1.63 3.10
N GLY A 22 -18.75 -1.94 2.52
CA GLY A 22 -19.33 -1.12 1.45
C GLY A 22 -19.71 0.31 1.89
N GLN A 23 -20.25 0.46 3.09
CA GLN A 23 -20.70 1.75 3.63
C GLN A 23 -19.52 2.66 4.04
N GLN A 24 -18.45 2.08 4.58
CA GLN A 24 -17.23 2.83 4.95
C GLN A 24 -16.47 3.33 3.71
N HIS A 25 -16.47 2.55 2.62
CA HIS A 25 -15.88 2.95 1.33
C HIS A 25 -16.60 4.16 0.71
N ALA A 26 -17.93 4.21 0.75
CA ALA A 26 -18.70 5.33 0.19
C ALA A 26 -18.51 6.64 0.98
N ASN A 27 -18.45 6.56 2.31
CA ASN A 27 -18.30 7.74 3.16
C ASN A 27 -16.90 8.38 3.08
N ALA A 28 -15.85 7.60 2.83
CA ALA A 28 -14.50 8.14 2.64
C ALA A 28 -14.36 8.92 1.32
N LEU A 29 -15.10 8.53 0.27
CA LEU A 29 -15.10 9.20 -1.04
C LEU A 29 -15.81 10.57 -1.01
N HIS A 30 -16.79 10.77 -0.12
CA HIS A 30 -17.48 12.06 0.03
C HIS A 30 -16.68 13.13 0.78
N ALA A 31 -15.62 12.77 1.51
CA ALA A 31 -14.93 13.68 2.42
C ALA A 31 -13.84 14.58 1.77
N ARG A 32 -13.53 14.46 0.47
CA ARG A 32 -12.38 15.18 -0.12
C ARG A 32 -12.64 15.66 -1.56
N GLN A 33 -13.13 16.89 -1.69
CA GLN A 33 -13.53 17.48 -2.97
C GLN A 33 -12.52 18.46 -3.59
N ASP A 34 -11.31 18.63 -3.04
CA ASP A 34 -10.41 19.75 -3.45
C ASP A 34 -9.07 19.37 -4.10
N TYR A 35 -8.77 18.10 -4.37
CA TYR A 35 -7.55 17.74 -5.09
C TYR A 35 -7.82 17.48 -6.58
N GLY A 36 -7.52 18.49 -7.41
CA GLY A 36 -7.28 18.31 -8.83
C GLY A 36 -8.45 18.56 -9.77
N LYS A 37 -9.06 19.75 -9.73
CA LYS A 37 -9.93 20.26 -10.79
C LYS A 37 -9.09 20.66 -12.03
N GLY A 38 -8.47 19.67 -12.67
CA GLY A 38 -7.78 19.85 -13.95
C GLY A 38 -8.76 19.79 -15.11
N LYS A 39 -8.98 20.92 -15.80
CA LYS A 39 -9.58 20.97 -17.13
C LYS A 39 -8.59 20.39 -18.15
N GLY A 40 -8.95 19.33 -18.87
CA GLY A 40 -8.13 18.85 -20.01
C GLY A 40 -8.45 17.40 -20.40
N GLY A 41 -9.14 17.24 -21.53
CA GLY A 41 -9.53 15.94 -22.08
C GLY A 41 -8.34 15.19 -22.70
N GLY A 42 -8.02 14.05 -22.10
CA GLY A 42 -7.09 13.05 -22.60
C GLY A 42 -6.94 11.92 -21.59
N SER A 43 -6.88 10.67 -22.06
CA SER A 43 -6.74 9.51 -21.18
C SER A 43 -5.44 9.61 -20.36
N LYS A 44 -5.57 9.51 -19.03
CA LYS A 44 -4.45 9.47 -18.07
C LYS A 44 -3.88 8.04 -17.89
N CYS A 45 -4.48 7.06 -18.55
CA CYS A 45 -4.02 5.68 -18.57
C CYS A 45 -2.54 5.59 -18.99
N GLY A 46 -1.75 4.85 -18.21
CA GLY A 46 -0.33 4.57 -18.45
C GLY A 46 0.61 5.75 -18.21
N LYS A 47 0.14 6.87 -17.66
CA LYS A 47 0.93 8.11 -17.52
C LYS A 47 1.34 8.46 -16.10
N LEU A 48 0.61 7.97 -15.11
CA LEU A 48 0.80 8.36 -13.71
C LEU A 48 1.73 7.34 -13.03
N ASN A 49 2.86 7.82 -12.50
CA ASN A 49 3.91 7.00 -11.90
C ASN A 49 3.80 7.03 -10.38
N PHE A 50 3.69 5.87 -9.74
CA PHE A 50 3.66 5.76 -8.29
C PHE A 50 4.79 4.88 -7.79
N VAL A 51 5.36 5.27 -6.66
CA VAL A 51 6.29 4.44 -5.91
C VAL A 51 5.71 4.21 -4.53
N PHE A 52 5.70 2.95 -4.08
CA PHE A 52 5.34 2.61 -2.71
C PHE A 52 6.53 1.95 -2.02
N THR A 53 6.81 2.37 -0.80
CA THR A 53 7.76 1.69 0.07
C THR A 53 7.06 1.06 1.27
N GLY A 54 7.70 0.06 1.86
CA GLY A 54 7.15 -0.70 2.96
C GLY A 54 8.19 -1.64 3.56
N LEU A 55 7.74 -2.41 4.55
CA LEU A 55 8.54 -3.47 5.12
C LEU A 55 8.54 -4.71 4.19
N PRO A 56 9.68 -5.38 3.96
CA PRO A 56 9.74 -6.65 3.24
C PRO A 56 8.81 -7.70 3.85
N TRP A 57 8.10 -8.46 3.03
CA TRP A 57 7.08 -9.43 3.49
C TRP A 57 7.66 -10.55 4.35
N ASN A 58 8.92 -10.91 4.13
CA ASN A 58 9.67 -11.94 4.86
C ASN A 58 10.50 -11.37 6.02
N HIS A 59 10.41 -10.07 6.32
CA HIS A 59 11.12 -9.49 7.45
C HIS A 59 10.57 -10.05 8.78
N PRO A 60 11.42 -10.36 9.79
CA PRO A 60 10.97 -10.94 11.07
C PRO A 60 9.84 -10.19 11.76
N ALA A 61 9.82 -8.85 11.64
CA ALA A 61 8.76 -8.03 12.22
C ALA A 61 7.37 -8.28 11.60
N VAL A 62 7.27 -8.81 10.37
CA VAL A 62 5.98 -9.21 9.76
C VAL A 62 5.37 -10.37 10.53
N GLN A 63 6.18 -11.40 10.81
CA GLN A 63 5.76 -12.55 11.61
C GLN A 63 5.49 -12.15 13.06
N ALA A 64 6.33 -11.30 13.66
CA ALA A 64 6.13 -10.79 15.01
C ALA A 64 4.82 -9.99 15.16
N ALA A 65 4.37 -9.34 14.08
CA ALA A 65 3.07 -8.67 14.00
C ALA A 65 1.89 -9.62 13.71
N GLY A 66 2.13 -10.94 13.65
CA GLY A 66 1.11 -11.96 13.46
C GLY A 66 0.70 -12.23 12.02
N PHE A 67 1.45 -11.70 11.03
CA PHE A 67 1.15 -11.91 9.62
C PHE A 67 1.93 -13.08 9.04
N ASN A 68 1.32 -13.77 8.07
CA ASN A 68 1.98 -14.80 7.27
C ASN A 68 2.74 -14.16 6.09
N PRO A 69 4.08 -14.29 5.99
CA PRO A 69 4.88 -13.70 4.91
C PRO A 69 4.41 -14.03 3.50
N ALA A 70 4.05 -15.28 3.22
CA ALA A 70 3.61 -15.71 1.90
C ALA A 70 2.26 -15.07 1.51
N MET A 71 1.36 -14.90 2.49
CA MET A 71 0.11 -14.18 2.25
C MET A 71 0.34 -12.69 2.00
N VAL A 72 1.28 -12.06 2.72
CA VAL A 72 1.62 -10.65 2.52
C VAL A 72 2.26 -10.46 1.14
N GLU A 73 3.16 -11.35 0.73
CA GLU A 73 3.76 -11.33 -0.61
C GLU A 73 2.70 -11.45 -1.71
N ALA A 74 1.82 -12.44 -1.60
CA ALA A 74 0.73 -12.65 -2.56
C ALA A 74 -0.19 -11.42 -2.65
N ALA A 75 -0.51 -10.82 -1.50
CA ALA A 75 -1.33 -9.63 -1.42
C ALA A 75 -0.68 -8.39 -2.09
N ILE A 76 0.61 -8.16 -1.85
CA ILE A 76 1.36 -7.06 -2.50
C ILE A 76 1.42 -7.28 -4.02
N LYS A 77 1.75 -8.50 -4.46
CA LYS A 77 1.80 -8.84 -5.89
C LYS A 77 0.43 -8.66 -6.56
N PHE A 78 -0.64 -9.07 -5.89
CA PHE A 78 -2.00 -8.87 -6.35
C PHE A 78 -2.34 -7.39 -6.48
N ASP A 79 -2.06 -6.57 -5.46
CA ASP A 79 -2.34 -5.12 -5.50
C ASP A 79 -1.57 -4.42 -6.62
N VAL A 80 -0.28 -4.75 -6.81
CA VAL A 80 0.52 -4.26 -7.94
C VAL A 80 -0.14 -4.59 -9.28
N GLN A 81 -0.65 -5.81 -9.46
CA GLN A 81 -1.38 -6.18 -10.67
C GLN A 81 -2.67 -5.36 -10.84
N GLN A 82 -3.43 -5.14 -9.75
CA GLN A 82 -4.66 -4.33 -9.80
C GLN A 82 -4.35 -2.87 -10.17
N ILE A 83 -3.27 -2.30 -9.64
CA ILE A 83 -2.83 -0.93 -9.95
C ILE A 83 -2.47 -0.79 -11.44
N VAL A 84 -1.74 -1.78 -11.97
CA VAL A 84 -1.38 -1.84 -13.39
C VAL A 84 -2.62 -1.98 -14.27
N GLN A 85 -3.53 -2.88 -13.92
CA GLN A 85 -4.78 -3.07 -14.67
C GLN A 85 -5.66 -1.82 -14.66
N ALA A 86 -5.67 -1.09 -13.55
CA ALA A 86 -6.36 0.19 -13.40
C ALA A 86 -5.73 1.31 -14.23
N GLY A 87 -4.52 1.12 -14.80
CA GLY A 87 -3.89 2.09 -15.69
C GLY A 87 -2.83 2.98 -15.04
N TYR A 88 -2.36 2.64 -13.84
CA TYR A 88 -1.30 3.38 -13.15
C TYR A 88 0.03 2.63 -13.24
N ASN A 89 1.13 3.37 -13.36
CA ASN A 89 2.46 2.78 -13.32
C ASN A 89 2.92 2.68 -11.87
N ILE A 90 3.56 1.58 -11.48
CA ILE A 90 3.89 1.30 -10.08
C ILE A 90 5.26 0.64 -9.93
N LYS A 91 6.02 1.12 -8.95
CA LYS A 91 7.21 0.46 -8.38
C LYS A 91 6.94 0.21 -6.90
N ALA A 92 7.24 -0.99 -6.42
CA ALA A 92 7.32 -1.25 -4.99
C ALA A 92 8.79 -1.38 -4.57
N ILE A 93 9.17 -0.75 -3.46
CA ILE A 93 10.53 -0.77 -2.91
C ILE A 93 10.43 -1.12 -1.43
N LEU A 94 10.66 -2.38 -1.09
CA LEU A 94 10.56 -2.85 0.29
C LEU A 94 11.96 -2.90 0.90
N VAL A 95 12.17 -2.13 1.97
CA VAL A 95 13.49 -1.98 2.60
C VAL A 95 13.36 -2.21 4.10
N GLY A 96 14.17 -3.10 4.64
CA GLY A 96 14.24 -3.36 6.07
C GLY A 96 14.76 -2.13 6.84
N PRO A 97 14.32 -1.89 8.09
CA PRO A 97 14.84 -0.79 8.89
C PRO A 97 16.33 -0.90 9.23
N GLU A 98 16.92 -2.08 9.07
CA GLU A 98 18.34 -2.38 9.22
C GLU A 98 19.19 -1.91 8.03
N ASP A 99 18.58 -1.74 6.86
CA ASP A 99 19.29 -1.36 5.64
C ASP A 99 19.27 0.16 5.41
N PRO A 100 20.25 0.71 4.68
CA PRO A 100 20.33 2.14 4.43
C PRO A 100 19.06 2.72 3.80
N ILE A 101 18.65 3.91 4.23
CA ILE A 101 17.54 4.64 3.59
C ILE A 101 17.84 5.01 2.12
N SER A 102 19.13 5.08 1.77
CA SER A 102 19.61 5.30 0.40
C SER A 102 19.16 4.21 -0.57
N ASP A 103 18.94 2.97 -0.12
CA ASP A 103 18.48 1.88 -0.99
C ASP A 103 17.12 2.21 -1.61
N ILE A 104 16.24 2.89 -0.86
CA ILE A 104 14.97 3.41 -1.41
C ILE A 104 15.24 4.48 -2.46
N ALA A 105 16.15 5.41 -2.18
CA ALA A 105 16.49 6.51 -3.06
C ALA A 105 17.10 6.02 -4.40
N GLU A 106 17.98 5.04 -4.33
CA GLU A 106 18.65 4.44 -5.50
C GLU A 106 17.64 3.69 -6.37
N GLU A 107 16.75 2.90 -5.77
CA GLU A 107 15.68 2.21 -6.50
C GLU A 107 14.69 3.18 -7.15
N MET A 108 14.44 4.34 -6.56
CA MET A 108 13.63 5.40 -7.17
C MET A 108 14.31 6.02 -8.39
N ASP A 109 15.61 6.34 -8.29
CA ASP A 109 16.37 7.03 -9.34
C ASP A 109 16.66 6.12 -10.55
N ASN A 110 16.75 4.81 -10.32
CA ASN A 110 17.16 3.85 -11.35
C ASN A 110 15.99 3.28 -12.18
N VAL A 111 14.76 3.81 -12.04
CA VAL A 111 13.62 3.34 -12.83
C VAL A 111 13.65 3.89 -14.27
N PRO A 112 13.82 3.04 -15.31
CA PRO A 112 14.01 3.54 -16.67
C PRO A 112 12.78 4.31 -17.20
N GLY A 113 13.03 5.55 -17.61
CA GLY A 113 12.02 6.44 -18.21
C GLY A 113 11.12 7.15 -17.21
N VAL A 114 11.35 7.02 -15.91
CA VAL A 114 10.67 7.81 -14.87
C VAL A 114 11.56 8.98 -14.50
N LYS A 115 11.09 10.21 -14.73
CA LYS A 115 11.80 11.45 -14.36
C LYS A 115 11.23 12.09 -13.09
N GLU A 116 9.96 11.85 -12.83
CA GLU A 116 9.19 12.39 -11.70
C GLU A 116 8.16 11.36 -11.26
N TRP A 117 7.92 11.27 -9.95
CA TRP A 117 6.86 10.47 -9.38
C TRP A 117 5.58 11.30 -9.22
N THR A 118 4.46 10.78 -9.71
CA THR A 118 3.14 11.41 -9.52
C THR A 118 2.71 11.37 -8.05
N GLY A 119 3.08 10.32 -7.32
CA GLY A 119 2.80 10.16 -5.91
C GLY A 119 3.75 9.16 -5.29
N THR A 120 4.11 9.41 -4.04
CA THR A 120 4.95 8.53 -3.22
C THR A 120 4.08 7.88 -2.15
N GLY A 121 4.31 6.63 -1.82
CA GLY A 121 3.42 5.84 -0.98
C GLY A 121 4.14 5.16 0.15
N VAL A 122 3.54 5.14 1.34
CA VAL A 122 4.04 4.39 2.49
C VAL A 122 3.04 3.29 2.86
N GLY A 123 3.55 2.07 2.81
CA GLY A 123 2.88 0.84 3.14
C GLY A 123 2.48 0.74 4.62
N TYR A 124 1.37 0.05 4.90
CA TYR A 124 0.92 -0.28 6.25
C TYR A 124 2.01 -1.01 7.07
N GLY A 125 2.87 -1.81 6.42
CA GLY A 125 3.95 -2.53 7.10
C GLY A 125 4.93 -1.66 7.89
N LEU A 126 5.07 -0.37 7.55
CA LEU A 126 5.90 0.58 8.30
C LEU A 126 5.12 1.37 9.37
N ARG A 127 3.78 1.38 9.31
CA ARG A 127 2.92 2.22 10.17
C ARG A 127 2.05 1.42 11.14
N GLY A 128 1.76 0.18 10.81
CA GLY A 128 0.85 -0.71 11.53
C GLY A 128 1.46 -1.41 12.74
N PRO A 129 2.71 -1.90 12.68
CA PRO A 129 3.31 -2.57 13.83
C PRO A 129 3.58 -1.60 15.00
N ASN A 130 3.40 -2.07 16.23
CA ASN A 130 3.83 -1.37 17.44
C ASN A 130 5.36 -1.50 17.61
N SER A 131 6.12 -0.71 16.85
CA SER A 131 7.59 -0.75 16.84
C SER A 131 8.18 0.64 16.74
N THR A 132 9.05 0.99 17.69
CA THR A 132 9.78 2.26 17.70
C THR A 132 10.74 2.35 16.51
N VAL A 133 11.43 1.26 16.17
CA VAL A 133 12.33 1.19 15.02
C VAL A 133 11.59 1.46 13.71
N LEU A 134 10.42 0.85 13.52
CA LEU A 134 9.60 1.10 12.32
C LEU A 134 8.99 2.50 12.33
N THR A 135 8.71 3.06 13.50
CA THR A 135 8.27 4.46 13.63
C THR A 135 9.36 5.44 13.19
N VAL A 136 10.63 5.20 13.57
CA VAL A 136 11.77 6.02 13.12
C VAL A 136 11.99 5.84 11.62
N ARG A 137 11.98 4.59 11.12
CA ARG A 137 12.08 4.32 9.69
C ARG A 137 10.96 5.01 8.90
N PHE A 138 9.75 5.03 9.44
CA PHE A 138 8.63 5.76 8.85
C PHE A 138 8.94 7.26 8.73
N THR A 139 9.48 7.90 9.77
CA THR A 139 9.85 9.32 9.69
C THR A 139 10.96 9.58 8.68
N ASP A 140 11.94 8.68 8.55
CA ASP A 140 13.02 8.80 7.57
C ASP A 140 12.48 8.72 6.13
N VAL A 141 11.54 7.80 5.88
CA VAL A 141 10.86 7.67 4.58
C VAL A 141 10.07 8.93 4.24
N ILE A 142 9.35 9.52 5.21
CA ILE A 142 8.62 10.77 4.99
C ILE A 142 9.58 11.90 4.60
N GLN A 143 10.73 11.99 5.28
CA GLN A 143 11.73 13.00 4.97
C GLN A 143 12.35 12.77 3.58
N LEU A 144 12.74 11.52 3.27
CA LEU A 144 13.25 11.14 1.95
C LEU A 144 12.29 11.56 0.82
N PHE A 145 11.00 11.26 0.95
CA PHE A 145 10.02 11.62 -0.07
C PHE A 145 9.86 13.14 -0.22
N ARG A 146 9.93 13.90 0.87
CA ARG A 146 9.90 15.37 0.80
C ARG A 146 11.14 15.94 0.10
N ASP A 147 12.29 15.33 0.30
CA ASP A 147 13.55 15.81 -0.29
C ASP A 147 13.65 15.44 -1.77
N LYS A 148 13.26 14.22 -2.16
CA LYS A 148 13.37 13.76 -3.55
C LYS A 148 12.20 14.18 -4.43
N GLU A 149 10.99 14.17 -3.88
CA GLU A 149 9.75 14.40 -4.63
C GLU A 149 8.86 15.41 -3.89
N PRO A 150 9.35 16.65 -3.67
CA PRO A 150 8.68 17.65 -2.81
C PRO A 150 7.26 18.02 -3.26
N ASN A 151 6.96 17.84 -4.54
CA ASN A 151 5.66 18.14 -5.13
C ASN A 151 4.72 16.93 -5.20
N ALA A 152 5.24 15.72 -4.99
CA ALA A 152 4.43 14.50 -5.03
C ALA A 152 3.71 14.32 -3.68
N PRO A 153 2.38 14.14 -3.66
CA PRO A 153 1.68 13.84 -2.41
C PRO A 153 2.09 12.47 -1.88
N ILE A 154 2.24 12.40 -0.57
CA ILE A 154 2.46 11.13 0.14
C ILE A 154 1.12 10.43 0.37
N LEU A 155 1.06 9.16 -0.02
CA LEU A 155 -0.08 8.26 0.03
C LEU A 155 0.11 7.23 1.14
N PHE A 156 -0.99 6.78 1.73
CA PHE A 156 -0.99 5.76 2.78
C PHE A 156 -2.03 4.71 2.47
N ASN A 157 -1.62 3.47 2.22
CA ASN A 157 -2.52 2.32 2.19
C ASN A 157 -2.76 1.82 3.62
N HIS A 158 -3.81 1.05 3.90
CA HIS A 158 -4.10 0.55 5.26
C HIS A 158 -4.03 -0.97 5.36
N SER A 159 -3.60 -1.64 4.30
CA SER A 159 -3.33 -3.07 4.22
C SER A 159 -2.42 -3.34 3.00
N PRO A 160 -1.85 -4.54 2.85
CA PRO A 160 -1.09 -4.93 1.66
C PRO A 160 -1.87 -4.89 0.33
N THR A 161 -3.20 -4.77 0.37
CA THR A 161 -4.09 -4.80 -0.82
C THR A 161 -4.81 -3.48 -1.12
N THR A 162 -4.39 -2.37 -0.49
CA THR A 162 -5.13 -1.09 -0.54
C THR A 162 -4.32 0.08 -1.08
N SER A 163 -3.22 -0.19 -1.78
CA SER A 163 -2.43 0.86 -2.42
C SER A 163 -3.15 1.43 -3.64
N LEU A 164 -3.90 0.60 -4.39
CA LEU A 164 -4.80 1.09 -5.44
C LEU A 164 -5.83 2.08 -4.87
N TRP A 165 -6.45 1.73 -3.74
CA TRP A 165 -7.37 2.64 -3.05
C TRP A 165 -6.68 3.96 -2.69
N ALA A 166 -5.48 3.90 -2.09
CA ALA A 166 -4.74 5.11 -1.70
C ALA A 166 -4.40 6.01 -2.90
N ILE A 167 -4.07 5.42 -4.05
CA ILE A 167 -3.86 6.14 -5.31
C ILE A 167 -5.16 6.82 -5.76
N GLN A 168 -6.25 6.05 -5.88
CA GLN A 168 -7.53 6.54 -6.42
C GLN A 168 -8.17 7.62 -5.55
N GLN A 169 -7.86 7.65 -4.25
CA GLN A 169 -8.29 8.72 -3.34
C GLN A 169 -7.76 10.10 -3.74
N LYS A 170 -6.60 10.19 -4.41
CA LYS A 170 -5.99 11.46 -4.84
C LYS A 170 -5.94 11.63 -6.36
N PHE A 171 -5.90 10.53 -7.10
CA PHE A 171 -5.72 10.53 -8.54
C PHE A 171 -6.79 9.68 -9.24
N PRO A 172 -8.09 9.96 -9.05
CA PRO A 172 -9.13 9.18 -9.70
C PRO A 172 -9.02 9.31 -11.22
N LEU A 173 -9.17 8.18 -11.91
CA LEU A 173 -9.44 8.17 -13.34
C LEU A 173 -10.94 8.46 -13.58
N PRO A 174 -11.31 9.00 -14.75
CA PRO A 174 -12.72 9.24 -15.09
C PRO A 174 -13.58 7.98 -14.92
N ALA A 175 -14.83 8.17 -14.53
CA ALA A 175 -15.79 7.08 -14.41
C ALA A 175 -15.94 6.34 -15.75
N GLY A 176 -15.95 5.01 -15.70
CA GLY A 176 -16.04 4.16 -16.91
C GLY A 176 -14.73 3.98 -17.68
N THR A 177 -13.62 4.59 -17.24
CA THR A 177 -12.30 4.33 -17.83
C THR A 177 -11.89 2.87 -17.59
N ASN A 178 -11.52 2.18 -18.67
CA ASN A 178 -10.93 0.85 -18.62
C ASN A 178 -9.62 0.85 -19.41
N CYS A 179 -8.55 1.29 -18.74
CA CYS A 179 -7.23 1.42 -19.34
C CYS A 179 -6.71 0.12 -19.97
N SER A 180 -7.01 -1.02 -19.35
CA SER A 180 -6.63 -2.33 -19.91
C SER A 180 -7.36 -2.65 -21.20
N ALA A 181 -8.68 -2.42 -21.26
CA ALA A 181 -9.47 -2.62 -22.48
C ALA A 181 -9.12 -1.60 -23.58
N GLU A 182 -8.65 -0.41 -23.20
CA GLU A 182 -8.12 0.62 -24.12
C GLU A 182 -6.70 0.28 -24.66
N GLY A 183 -6.12 -0.87 -24.29
CA GLY A 183 -4.77 -1.25 -24.68
C GLY A 183 -3.68 -0.37 -24.06
N LYS A 184 -4.01 0.34 -22.97
CA LYS A 184 -3.13 1.27 -22.25
C LYS A 184 -3.07 0.93 -20.76
N PRO A 185 -2.76 -0.33 -20.38
CA PRO A 185 -2.54 -0.64 -18.97
C PRO A 185 -1.38 0.21 -18.44
N GLY A 186 -1.30 0.28 -17.11
CA GLY A 186 -0.14 0.83 -16.45
C GLY A 186 1.11 -0.02 -16.70
N LYS A 187 2.24 0.46 -16.21
CA LYS A 187 3.52 -0.23 -16.25
C LYS A 187 3.89 -0.77 -14.87
N ASN A 188 4.22 -2.06 -14.80
CA ASN A 188 4.84 -2.65 -13.62
C ASN A 188 6.36 -2.43 -13.70
N TYR A 189 6.92 -1.61 -12.81
CA TYR A 189 8.37 -1.42 -12.69
C TYR A 189 9.03 -2.43 -11.75
N GLY A 190 8.27 -3.41 -11.26
CA GLY A 190 8.74 -4.49 -10.40
C GLY A 190 8.64 -4.17 -8.92
N ILE A 191 9.10 -5.14 -8.13
CA ILE A 191 9.20 -5.06 -6.68
C ILE A 191 10.65 -5.29 -6.31
N ALA A 192 11.30 -4.27 -5.73
CA ALA A 192 12.63 -4.39 -5.15
C ALA A 192 12.52 -4.75 -3.67
N VAL A 193 13.41 -5.61 -3.20
CA VAL A 193 13.48 -6.03 -1.80
C VAL A 193 14.93 -5.94 -1.34
N HIS A 194 15.18 -5.08 -0.36
CA HIS A 194 16.45 -4.95 0.34
C HIS A 194 16.20 -5.28 1.80
N CYS A 195 16.80 -6.36 2.29
CA CYS A 195 16.52 -6.88 3.62
C CYS A 195 17.66 -7.76 4.14
N SER A 196 18.63 -7.17 4.82
CA SER A 196 19.73 -7.94 5.41
C SER A 196 19.30 -8.80 6.61
N ALA A 197 18.18 -8.49 7.27
CA ALA A 197 17.63 -9.32 8.35
C ALA A 197 16.63 -10.39 7.87
N CYS A 198 16.32 -10.45 6.58
CA CYS A 198 15.38 -11.42 6.05
C CYS A 198 16.00 -12.81 5.92
N PRO A 199 15.23 -13.89 6.17
CA PRO A 199 15.66 -15.23 5.84
C PRO A 199 15.98 -15.34 4.33
N PRO A 200 16.97 -16.16 3.94
CA PRO A 200 17.23 -16.46 2.54
C PRO A 200 15.93 -16.93 1.87
N SER A 201 15.61 -16.38 0.70
CA SER A 201 14.52 -16.90 -0.11
C SER A 201 14.88 -18.33 -0.55
N ASN A 202 14.08 -19.31 -0.15
CA ASN A 202 14.14 -20.67 -0.71
C ASN A 202 13.68 -20.66 -2.17
#